data_AF-A0A1K2G2L4-F1
#
_entry.id   AF-A0A1K2G2L4-F1
#
_cell.length_a   1.000
_cell.length_b   1.000
_cell.length_c   1.000
_cell.angle_alpha   90.00
_cell.angle_beta   90.00
_cell.angle_gamma   90.00
#
_symmetry.space_group_name_H-M   'P 1'
#
loop_
_entity.id
_entity.type
_entity.pdbx_description
1 polymer ?
#
loop_
_entity_poly.entity_id
_entity_poly.type
_entity_poly.pdbx_seq_one_letter_code
_entity_poly.pdbx_strand_id
1 'polypeptide(L)' 'MQLLETPKGQRLAYSEGQQNGRLISDPKEVSLLYQRYDTLRSQALNAKDSRGLLERLRGEL' A
#
# COMPACT_ATOMS: atom_id res chain seq x y z
N MET A 1 -5.27 3.02 4.95
CA MET A 1 -4.45 4.10 4.36
C MET A 1 -4.57 4.02 2.84
N GLN A 2 -4.69 5.16 2.17
CA GLN A 2 -4.76 5.30 0.71
C GLN A 2 -3.65 6.26 0.27
N LEU A 3 -2.96 5.95 -0.81
CA LEU A 3 -2.01 6.85 -1.48
C LEU A 3 -2.69 7.41 -2.72
N LEU A 4 -2.58 8.73 -2.93
CA LEU A 4 -3.30 9.42 -3.98
C LEU A 4 -2.37 10.34 -4.74
N GLU A 5 -2.50 10.37 -6.06
CA GLU A 5 -1.84 11.34 -6.92
C GLU A 5 -2.90 12.14 -7.68
N THR A 6 -2.84 13.47 -7.54
CA THR A 6 -3.76 14.35 -8.28
C THR A 6 -3.34 14.41 -9.75
N PRO A 7 -4.24 14.81 -10.68
CA PRO A 7 -3.86 15.04 -12.07
C PRO A 7 -2.74 16.08 -12.28
N LYS A 8 -2.48 16.94 -11.27
CA LYS A 8 -1.38 17.91 -11.27
C LYS A 8 -0.06 17.33 -10.77
N GLY A 9 0.01 16.01 -10.50
CA GLY A 9 1.19 15.34 -9.96
C GLY A 9 1.42 15.53 -8.46
N GLN A 10 0.49 16.18 -7.75
CA GLN A 10 0.60 16.31 -6.30
C GLN A 10 0.29 14.97 -5.63
N ARG A 11 1.23 14.46 -4.84
CA ARG A 11 1.04 13.27 -4.01
C ARG A 11 0.40 13.65 -2.67
N LEU A 12 -0.54 12.84 -2.25
CA LEU A 12 -1.28 12.94 -0.99
C LEU A 12 -1.41 11.55 -0.38
N ALA A 13 -1.74 11.50 0.90
CA ALA A 13 -2.15 10.26 1.55
C ALA A 13 -3.39 10.49 2.41
N TYR A 14 -4.21 9.46 2.57
CA TYR A 14 -5.37 9.48 3.44
C TYR A 14 -5.31 8.31 4.41
N SER A 15 -5.45 8.59 5.70
CA SER A 15 -5.50 7.57 6.75
C SER A 15 -6.86 7.61 7.42
N GLU A 16 -7.60 6.50 7.34
CA GLU A 16 -8.83 6.29 8.09
C GLU A 16 -8.47 5.83 9.51
N GLY A 17 -8.98 6.55 10.50
CA GLY A 17 -9.00 6.16 11.90
C GLY A 17 -10.35 5.57 12.29
N GLN A 18 -10.57 5.29 13.58
CA GLN A 18 -11.79 4.65 14.05
C GLN A 18 -13.04 5.55 13.96
N GLN A 19 -12.87 6.87 14.09
CA GLN A 19 -13.97 7.84 14.10
C GLN A 19 -13.75 9.02 13.14
N ASN A 20 -12.57 9.10 12.52
CA ASN A 20 -12.21 10.20 11.63
C ASN A 20 -11.20 9.78 10.57
N GLY A 21 -11.13 10.57 9.51
CA GLY A 21 -10.09 10.50 8.50
C GLY A 21 -9.07 11.62 8.65
N ARG A 22 -7.81 11.34 8.31
CA ARG A 22 -6.74 12.34 8.17
C ARG A 22 -6.26 12.37 6.73
N LEU A 23 -6.47 13.50 6.06
CA LEU A 23 -5.76 13.84 4.82
C LEU A 23 -4.37 14.36 5.18
N ILE A 24 -3.34 13.79 4.54
CA ILE A 24 -1.94 14.10 4.74
C ILE A 24 -1.41 14.70 3.44
N SER A 25 -1.02 15.98 3.50
CA SER A 25 -0.52 16.75 2.37
C SER A 25 0.90 17.28 2.56
N ASP A 26 1.48 17.14 3.76
CA ASP A 26 2.88 17.50 4.00
C ASP A 26 3.79 16.62 3.12
N PRO A 27 4.65 17.21 2.26
CA PRO A 27 5.47 16.45 1.34
C PRO A 27 6.41 15.43 2.00
N LYS A 28 6.90 15.70 3.21
CA LYS A 28 7.79 14.78 3.93
C LYS A 28 7.01 13.59 4.46
N GLU A 29 5.84 13.84 5.07
CA GLU A 29 4.97 12.76 5.55
C GLU A 29 4.50 11.88 4.39
N VAL A 30 4.04 12.49 3.28
CA VAL A 30 3.57 11.73 2.11
C VAL A 30 4.71 10.91 1.49
N SER A 31 5.90 11.49 1.34
CA SER A 31 7.05 10.77 0.76
C SER A 31 7.42 9.52 1.55
N LEU A 32 7.38 9.60 2.89
CA LEU A 32 7.63 8.45 3.75
C LEU A 32 6.59 7.32 3.54
N LEU A 33 5.32 7.68 3.39
CA LEU A 33 4.25 6.70 3.17
C LEU A 33 4.37 6.02 1.80
N TYR A 34 4.73 6.76 0.75
CA TYR A 34 5.02 6.21 -0.56
C TYR A 34 6.23 5.25 -0.53
N GLN A 35 7.34 5.65 0.09
CA GLN A 35 8.54 4.79 0.20
C GLN A 35 8.24 3.46 0.91
N ARG A 36 7.44 3.50 1.98
CA ARG A 36 7.00 2.28 2.69
C ARG A 36 6.16 1.39 1.79
N TYR A 37 5.21 1.97 1.06
CA TYR A 37 4.40 1.22 0.11
C TYR A 37 5.25 0.61 -1.01
N ASP A 38 6.18 1.36 -1.60
CA ASP A 38 7.04 0.88 -2.67
C ASP A 38 7.91 -0.30 -2.19
N THR A 39 8.43 -0.21 -0.96
CA THR A 39 9.18 -1.31 -0.32
C THR A 39 8.31 -2.56 -0.20
N LEU A 40 7.11 -2.45 0.38
CA LEU A 40 6.19 -3.57 0.53
C LEU A 40 5.76 -4.16 -0.81
N ARG A 41 5.49 -3.31 -1.80
CA ARG A 41 5.13 -3.73 -3.16
C ARG A 41 6.26 -4.49 -3.83
N SER A 42 7.52 -4.08 -3.64
CA SER A 42 8.68 -4.78 -4.21
C SER A 42 8.87 -6.20 -3.66
N GLN A 43 8.38 -6.45 -2.44
CA GLN A 43 8.44 -7.74 -1.76
C GLN A 43 7.21 -8.62 -2.03
N ALA A 44 6.15 -8.06 -2.64
CA ALA A 44 4.92 -8.78 -2.90
C ALA A 44 5.11 -9.79 -4.04
N LEU A 45 4.58 -11.01 -3.84
CA LEU A 45 4.55 -12.03 -4.87
C LEU A 45 3.69 -11.59 -6.05
N ASN A 46 4.09 -12.00 -7.26
CA ASN A 46 3.21 -11.86 -8.43
C ASN A 46 2.02 -12.84 -8.32
N ALA A 47 1.04 -12.68 -9.22
CA ALA A 47 -0.19 -13.47 -9.18
C ALA A 47 0.04 -14.99 -9.29
N LYS A 48 1.00 -15.42 -10.12
CA LYS A 48 1.30 -16.84 -10.32
C LYS A 48 1.91 -17.45 -9.06
N ASP A 49 2.88 -16.77 -8.47
CA ASP A 49 3.58 -17.24 -7.26
C ASP A 49 2.65 -17.20 -6.05
N SER A 50 1.80 -16.18 -5.95
CA SER A 50 0.75 -16.10 -4.92
C SER A 50 -0.20 -17.29 -4.98
N ARG A 51 -0.67 -17.66 -6.19
CA ARG A 51 -1.52 -18.86 -6.35
C ARG A 51 -0.78 -20.14 -5.95
N GLY A 52 0.46 -20.29 -6.40
CA GLY A 52 1.27 -21.47 -6.06
C GLY A 52 1.56 -21.60 -4.57
N LEU A 53 1.65 -20.48 -3.84
CA LEU A 53 1.74 -20.49 -2.38
C LEU A 53 0.42 -20.95 -1.74
N LEU A 54 -0.72 -20.40 -2.19
CA LEU A 54 -2.05 -20.75 -1.67
C LEU A 54 -2.41 -22.22 -1.90
N GLU A 55 -2.06 -22.78 -3.07
CA GLU A 55 -2.28 -24.19 -3.37
C GLU A 55 -1.48 -25.12 -2.46
N ARG A 56 -0.22 -24.75 -2.15
CA ARG A 56 0.63 -25.48 -1.20
C ARG A 56 0.04 -25.46 0.21
N LEU A 57 -0.30 -24.27 0.72
CA LEU A 57 -0.91 -24.12 2.05
C LEU A 57 -2.22 -24.90 2.18
N ARG A 58 -3.02 -24.98 1.10
CA ARG A 58 -4.27 -25.77 1.09
C ARG A 58 -4.02 -27.28 1.10
N GLY A 59 -2.88 -27.74 0.60
CA GLY A 59 -2.50 -29.16 0.57
C GLY A 59 -1.62 -29.62 1.74
N GLU A 60 -1.20 -28.70 2.61
CA GLU A 60 -0.38 -28.97 3.81
C GLU A 60 -1.21 -29.18 5.10
N LEU A 61 -2.50 -29.51 4.97
CA LEU A 61 -3.40 -29.93 6.07
C LEU A 61 -3.94 -31.34 5.79
#